data_AF-A0A2V6HLF4-F1
#
_entry.id   AF-A0A2V6HLF4-F1
#
_cell.length_a   1.000
_cell.length_b   1.000
_cell.length_c   1.000
_cell.angle_alpha   90.00
_cell.angle_beta   90.00
_cell.angle_gamma   90.00
#
_symmetry.space_group_name_H-M   'P 1'
#
loop_
_entity.id
_entity.type
_entity.pdbx_description
1 polymer ?
#
loop_
_entity_poly.entity_id
_entity_poly.type
_entity_poly.pdbx_seq_one_letter_code
_entity_poly.pdbx_strand_id
1 'polypeptide(L)'
;LSFHDFKSTPSPRGLLAKAALAKVQGADIFKIATRTDTPAQLARLIDFVTDKDVDLPVSAMGIGRLGAISRLLLARCGSVLNYAALHRSQVEGQLPIDLLRSALRR
;
A
#
# COMPACT_ATOMS: atom_id res chain seq x y z
N LEU A 1 1.50 -0.32 -13.23
CA LEU A 1 0.95 1.06 -13.10
C LEU A 1 0.99 1.50 -11.64
N SER A 2 1.21 2.79 -11.34
CA SER A 2 1.21 3.30 -9.96
C SER A 2 0.28 4.50 -9.74
N PHE A 3 -0.41 4.53 -8.60
CA PHE A 3 -1.24 5.65 -8.15
C PHE A 3 -0.80 6.13 -6.76
N HIS A 4 -0.83 7.45 -6.53
CA HIS A 4 -0.45 8.07 -5.26
C HIS A 4 -1.50 9.10 -4.84
N ASP A 5 -2.05 8.98 -3.63
CA ASP A 5 -2.94 9.96 -3.01
C ASP A 5 -2.35 10.40 -1.66
N PHE A 6 -1.67 11.54 -1.69
CA PHE A 6 -1.02 12.09 -0.50
C PHE A 6 -2.00 12.79 0.46
N LYS A 7 -3.29 12.89 0.10
CA LYS A 7 -4.30 13.61 0.88
C LYS A 7 -5.20 12.67 1.66
N SER A 8 -5.59 11.53 1.08
CA SER A 8 -6.47 10.56 1.73
C SER A 8 -6.29 9.14 1.18
N THR A 9 -7.04 8.20 1.74
CA THR A 9 -7.28 6.88 1.13
C THR A 9 -8.62 6.95 0.39
N PRO A 10 -8.64 6.77 -0.95
CA PRO A 10 -9.87 6.79 -1.76
C PRO A 10 -10.95 5.86 -1.21
N SER A 11 -12.22 6.09 -1.60
CA SER A 11 -13.32 5.19 -1.25
C SER A 11 -13.09 3.77 -1.82
N PRO A 12 -13.76 2.73 -1.29
CA PRO A 12 -13.61 1.36 -1.81
C PRO A 12 -13.83 1.27 -3.33
N ARG A 13 -14.92 1.86 -3.83
CA ARG A 13 -15.20 1.96 -5.28
C ARG A 13 -14.09 2.68 -6.04
N GLY A 14 -13.50 3.72 -5.47
CA GLY A 14 -12.40 4.45 -6.07
C GLY A 14 -11.10 3.65 -6.14
N LEU A 15 -10.83 2.80 -5.15
CA LEU A 15 -9.69 1.88 -5.15
C LEU A 15 -9.86 0.81 -6.23
N LEU A 16 -11.03 0.16 -6.28
CA LEU A 16 -11.36 -0.85 -7.30
C LEU A 16 -11.31 -0.29 -8.72
N ALA A 17 -11.84 0.91 -8.95
CA ALA A 17 -11.78 1.56 -10.26
C ALA A 17 -10.33 1.80 -10.73
N LYS A 18 -9.41 2.12 -9.82
CA LYS A 18 -7.99 2.31 -10.15
C LYS A 18 -7.28 0.99 -10.45
N ALA A 19 -7.60 -0.07 -9.71
CA ALA A 19 -7.09 -1.41 -9.98
C ALA A 19 -7.57 -1.93 -11.33
N ALA A 20 -8.86 -1.76 -11.63
CA ALA A 20 -9.45 -2.12 -12.92
C ALA A 20 -8.79 -1.35 -14.07
N LEU A 21 -8.56 -0.04 -13.91
CA LEU A 21 -7.83 0.75 -14.90
C LEU A 21 -6.39 0.25 -15.10
N ALA A 22 -5.68 -0.09 -14.02
CA ALA A 22 -4.33 -0.64 -14.11
C ALA A 22 -4.31 -1.95 -14.91
N LYS A 23 -5.29 -2.83 -14.67
CA LYS A 23 -5.44 -4.09 -15.40
C LYS A 23 -5.74 -3.87 -16.88
N VAL A 24 -6.69 -2.99 -17.21
CA VAL A 24 -7.03 -2.64 -18.60
C VAL A 24 -5.83 -2.07 -19.35
N GLN A 25 -4.95 -1.35 -18.65
CA GLN A 25 -3.69 -0.83 -19.22
C GLN A 25 -2.56 -1.87 -19.28
N GLY A 26 -2.83 -3.14 -18.96
CA GLY A 26 -1.85 -4.23 -19.05
C GLY A 26 -0.79 -4.22 -17.95
N ALA A 27 -1.08 -3.67 -16.77
CA ALA A 27 -0.13 -3.69 -15.66
C ALA A 27 -0.01 -5.09 -15.04
N ASP A 28 1.22 -5.59 -14.89
CA ASP A 28 1.49 -6.82 -14.13
C ASP A 28 1.27 -6.66 -12.63
N ILE A 29 1.55 -5.46 -12.11
CA ILE A 29 1.37 -5.07 -10.71
C ILE A 29 0.73 -3.69 -10.65
N PHE A 30 -0.31 -3.57 -9.80
CA PHE A 30 -0.86 -2.27 -9.43
C PHE A 30 -0.23 -1.77 -8.13
N LYS A 31 0.51 -0.66 -8.20
CA LYS A 31 1.06 0.01 -7.01
C LYS A 31 0.13 1.13 -6.55
N ILE A 32 -0.17 1.18 -5.27
CA ILE A 32 -0.94 2.25 -4.64
C ILE A 32 -0.26 2.74 -3.35
N ALA A 33 -0.13 4.05 -3.21
CA ALA A 33 0.28 4.69 -1.96
C ALA A 33 -0.72 5.77 -1.55
N THR A 34 -1.31 5.64 -0.35
CA THR A 34 -2.37 6.56 0.11
C THR A 34 -2.12 7.06 1.52
N ARG A 35 -2.69 8.22 1.88
CA ARG A 35 -2.57 8.73 3.25
C ARG A 35 -3.42 7.92 4.23
N THR A 36 -2.77 7.40 5.26
CA THR A 36 -3.35 6.58 6.34
C THR A 36 -3.03 7.21 7.69
N ASP A 37 -3.76 8.25 8.06
CA ASP A 37 -3.64 8.91 9.36
C ASP A 37 -4.64 8.40 10.40
N THR A 38 -5.66 7.67 9.95
CA THR A 38 -6.71 7.11 10.80
C THR A 38 -6.84 5.59 10.61
N PRO A 39 -7.28 4.85 11.65
CA PRO A 39 -7.57 3.43 11.51
C PRO A 39 -8.54 3.10 10.38
N ALA A 40 -9.55 3.95 10.14
CA ALA A 40 -10.51 3.76 9.06
C ALA A 40 -9.89 3.87 7.66
N GLN A 41 -8.89 4.75 7.48
CA GLN A 41 -8.14 4.83 6.22
C GLN A 41 -7.26 3.59 6.01
N LEU A 42 -6.57 3.14 7.06
CA LEU A 42 -5.74 1.94 7.00
C LEU A 42 -6.58 0.68 6.75
N ALA A 43 -7.69 0.51 7.48
CA ALA A 43 -8.61 -0.62 7.31
C ALA A 43 -9.10 -0.71 5.87
N ARG A 44 -9.52 0.41 5.28
CA ARG A 44 -9.96 0.44 3.87
C ARG A 44 -8.87 0.00 2.89
N LEU A 45 -7.62 0.35 3.15
CA LEU A 45 -6.50 -0.07 2.31
C LEU A 45 -6.19 -1.57 2.49
N ILE A 46 -6.36 -2.10 3.71
CA ILE A 46 -6.28 -3.55 3.99
C ILE A 46 -7.39 -4.28 3.25
N ASP A 47 -8.64 -3.85 3.40
CA ASP A 47 -9.81 -4.44 2.74
C ASP A 47 -9.58 -4.55 1.24
N PHE A 48 -9.10 -3.45 0.61
CA PHE A 48 -8.76 -3.42 -0.81
C PHE A 48 -7.68 -4.43 -1.21
N VAL A 49 -6.62 -4.59 -0.42
CA VAL A 49 -5.56 -5.57 -0.75
C VAL A 49 -6.05 -7.01 -0.60
N THR A 50 -6.99 -7.26 0.31
CA THR A 50 -7.56 -8.59 0.54
C THR A 50 -8.78 -8.90 -0.33
N ASP A 51 -9.24 -7.92 -1.11
CA ASP A 51 -10.42 -8.04 -1.95
C ASP A 51 -10.16 -8.98 -3.12
N LYS A 52 -11.01 -10.01 -3.25
CA LYS A 52 -10.91 -11.04 -4.30
C LYS A 52 -11.31 -10.53 -5.68
N ASP A 53 -12.01 -9.40 -5.75
CA ASP A 53 -12.40 -8.76 -7.01
C ASP A 53 -11.23 -7.99 -7.65
N VAL A 54 -10.11 -7.84 -6.93
CA VAL A 54 -8.89 -7.22 -7.45
C VAL A 54 -8.07 -8.27 -8.22
N ASP A 55 -8.33 -8.34 -9.52
CA ASP A 55 -7.78 -9.36 -10.42
C ASP A 55 -6.39 -9.01 -10.98
N LEU A 56 -5.49 -8.53 -10.12
CA LEU A 56 -4.04 -8.38 -10.37
C LEU A 56 -3.27 -8.17 -9.04
N PRO A 57 -1.99 -8.57 -8.97
CA PRO A 57 -1.14 -8.31 -7.79
C PRO A 57 -1.07 -6.83 -7.38
N VAL A 58 -1.18 -6.57 -6.07
CA VAL A 58 -1.16 -5.21 -5.52
C VAL A 58 0.08 -4.94 -4.66
N SER A 59 0.78 -3.83 -4.94
CA SER A 59 1.72 -3.22 -4.00
C SER A 59 1.06 -2.03 -3.30
N ALA A 60 0.71 -2.17 -2.03
CA ALA A 60 0.01 -1.14 -1.27
C ALA A 60 0.86 -0.69 -0.08
N MET A 61 0.85 0.62 0.17
CA MET A 61 1.43 1.18 1.39
C MET A 61 0.72 2.46 1.79
N GLY A 62 0.64 2.69 3.09
CA GLY A 62 0.25 3.96 3.64
C GLY A 62 1.42 4.95 3.69
N ILE A 63 1.06 6.23 3.71
CA ILE A 63 1.92 7.34 4.13
C ILE A 63 1.25 8.03 5.33
N GLY A 64 2.02 8.81 6.09
CA GLY A 64 1.48 9.57 7.23
C GLY A 64 1.58 8.81 8.55
N ARG A 65 0.70 9.14 9.51
CA ARG A 65 0.81 8.69 10.91
C ARG A 65 0.84 7.17 11.06
N LEU A 66 0.08 6.44 10.25
CA LEU A 66 0.07 4.97 10.22
C LEU A 66 0.85 4.39 9.04
N GLY A 67 1.61 5.22 8.31
CA GLY A 67 2.36 4.78 7.14
C GLY A 67 3.37 3.68 7.45
N ALA A 68 4.05 3.77 8.60
CA ALA A 68 5.01 2.75 9.03
C ALA A 68 4.34 1.38 9.28
N ILE A 69 3.28 1.34 10.09
CA ILE A 69 2.59 0.07 10.41
C ILE A 69 1.85 -0.50 9.20
N SER A 70 1.33 0.36 8.31
CA SER A 70 0.66 -0.07 7.08
C SER A 70 1.55 -0.97 6.21
N ARG A 71 2.85 -0.66 6.09
CA ARG A 71 3.81 -1.44 5.30
C ARG A 71 3.93 -2.87 5.80
N LEU A 72 3.96 -3.04 7.12
CA LEU A 72 4.05 -4.34 7.77
C LEU A 72 2.75 -5.13 7.63
N LEU A 73 1.61 -4.50 7.94
CA LEU A 73 0.31 -5.16 7.87
C LEU A 73 -0.05 -5.55 6.45
N LEU A 74 0.11 -4.64 5.49
CA LEU A 74 -0.21 -4.92 4.08
C LEU A 74 0.72 -5.97 3.49
N ALA A 75 1.99 -6.04 3.91
CA ALA A 75 2.88 -7.17 3.55
C ALA A 75 2.27 -8.51 3.96
N ARG A 76 1.68 -8.58 5.15
CA ARG A 76 1.03 -9.79 5.68
C ARG A 76 -0.33 -10.05 5.03
N CYS A 77 -1.01 -9.01 4.57
CA CYS A 77 -2.31 -9.12 3.88
C CYS A 77 -2.21 -9.46 2.38
N GLY A 78 -1.02 -9.64 1.82
CA GLY A 78 -0.83 -10.05 0.42
C GLY A 78 -0.23 -8.99 -0.50
N SER A 79 0.23 -7.85 0.05
CA SER A 79 0.92 -6.88 -0.78
C SER A 79 2.26 -7.41 -1.31
N VAL A 80 2.42 -7.41 -2.62
CA VAL A 80 3.51 -8.14 -3.30
C VAL A 80 4.85 -7.42 -3.34
N LEU A 81 4.87 -6.10 -3.10
CA LEU A 81 6.10 -5.31 -3.01
C LEU A 81 6.03 -4.34 -1.84
N ASN A 82 7.15 -4.21 -1.14
CA ASN A 82 7.34 -3.29 -0.03
C ASN A 82 8.50 -2.32 -0.28
N TYR A 83 8.45 -1.15 0.36
CA TYR A 83 9.42 -0.08 0.14
C TYR A 83 9.95 0.43 1.48
N ALA A 84 11.28 0.51 1.58
CA ALA A 84 12.01 0.98 2.74
C ALA A 84 13.02 2.08 2.36
N ALA A 85 13.49 2.82 3.35
CA ALA A 85 14.58 3.76 3.22
C ALA A 85 15.93 3.04 3.40
N LEU A 86 16.85 3.24 2.46
CA LEU A 86 18.24 2.78 2.60
C LEU A 86 19.06 3.71 3.50
N HIS A 87 18.88 5.02 3.38
CA HIS A 87 19.59 6.03 4.18
C HIS A 87 18.60 6.97 4.88
N ARG A 88 17.94 7.85 4.11
CA ARG A 88 16.98 8.82 4.61
C ARG A 88 15.60 8.52 4.07
N SER A 89 14.60 8.59 4.95
CA SER A 89 13.19 8.51 4.56
C SER A 89 12.85 9.64 3.59
N GLN A 90 12.20 9.29 2.48
CA GLN A 90 11.72 10.25 1.48
C GLN A 90 10.24 10.59 1.67
N VAL A 91 9.51 9.74 2.40
CA VAL A 91 8.05 9.83 2.56
C VAL A 91 7.68 9.42 3.98
N GLU A 92 6.75 10.16 4.59
CA GLU A 92 6.23 9.85 5.92
C GLU A 92 5.83 8.37 6.05
N GLY A 93 6.32 7.72 7.11
CA GLY A 93 6.08 6.30 7.36
C GLY A 93 6.97 5.33 6.58
N GLN A 94 7.98 5.77 5.82
CA GLN A 94 9.03 4.85 5.34
C GLN A 94 9.90 4.37 6.51
N LEU A 95 10.02 3.04 6.62
CA LEU A 95 10.88 2.38 7.59
C LEU A 95 12.30 2.21 7.03
N PRO A 96 13.36 2.29 7.86
CA PRO A 96 14.69 1.84 7.47
C PRO A 96 14.68 0.38 7.00
N ILE A 97 15.52 0.06 6.01
CA ILE A 97 15.56 -1.28 5.40
C ILE A 97 15.83 -2.39 6.42
N ASP A 98 16.71 -2.16 7.40
CA ASP A 98 17.05 -3.17 8.41
C ASP A 98 15.86 -3.47 9.34
N LEU A 99 15.15 -2.44 9.77
CA LEU A 99 13.95 -2.58 10.59
C LEU A 99 12.83 -3.29 9.84
N LEU A 100 12.56 -2.88 8.59
CA LEU A 100 11.53 -3.53 7.77
C LEU A 100 11.87 -5.01 7.55
N ARG A 101 13.13 -5.31 7.22
CA ARG A 101 13.61 -6.67 6.99
C ARG A 101 13.49 -7.52 8.26
N SER A 102 13.86 -6.97 9.41
CA SER A 102 13.74 -7.68 10.70
C SER A 102 12.28 -7.99 11.03
N ALA A 103 11.35 -7.06 10.80
CA ALA A 103 9.94 -7.23 11.11
C ALA A 103 9.21 -8.21 10.15
N LEU A 104 9.71 -8.36 8.92
CA LEU A 104 9.14 -9.26 7.92
C LEU A 104 9.78 -10.65 7.90
N ARG A 105 10.96 -10.82 8.52
CA ARG A 105 11.56 -12.14 8.75
C ARG A 105 10.66 -12.95 9.67
N ARG A 106 10.49 -14.22 9.33
CA ARG A 106 9.87 -15.24 10.18
C ARG A 106 10.95 -15.88 11.02
#